data_AF-A0A8S4RUC8-F1
#
_entry.id   AF-A0A8S4RUC8-F1
#
_cell.length_a   1.000
_cell.length_b   1.000
_cell.length_c   1.000
_cell.angle_alpha   90.00
_cell.angle_beta   90.00
_cell.angle_gamma   90.00
#
_symmetry.space_group_name_H-M   'P 1'
#
loop_
_entity.id
_entity.type
_entity.pdbx_description
1 polymer ?
#
loop_
_entity_poly.entity_id
_entity_poly.type
_entity_poly.pdbx_seq_one_letter_code
_entity_poly.pdbx_strand_id
1 'polypeptide(L)'
;MINSRFKNCVKSAQTYPGSDVNSDHNPVVATLSCTLKKIKRKRLFSRVDIRRIKTMPTKALVSNEINKWASEAKRRPPQSVQDNWRKPYCTQLDSETDRIYQLMEKRRSYKNTDQVCYNKYNKEEMCDLHNNLGIATSVNM
;
A
#
# COMPACT_ATOMS: atom_id res chain seq x y z
N MET A 1 25.95 11.03 18.37
CA MET A 1 27.21 11.41 17.70
C MET A 1 27.59 10.34 16.68
N ILE A 2 28.00 10.70 15.46
CA ILE A 2 28.41 9.73 14.41
C ILE A 2 29.87 9.31 14.65
N ASN A 3 30.17 8.01 14.51
CA ASN A 3 31.54 7.50 14.60
C ASN A 3 32.42 8.16 13.53
N SER A 4 33.63 8.61 13.92
CA SER A 4 34.58 9.31 13.05
C SER A 4 34.83 8.63 11.70
N ARG A 5 34.84 7.28 11.66
CA ARG A 5 35.03 6.52 10.41
C ARG A 5 33.95 6.75 9.35
N PHE A 6 32.74 7.16 9.76
CA PHE A 6 31.58 7.33 8.88
C PHE A 6 31.25 8.80 8.59
N LYS A 7 32.00 9.75 9.16
CA LYS A 7 31.79 11.19 8.92
C LYS A 7 31.91 11.53 7.43
N ASN A 8 32.87 10.91 6.74
CA ASN A 8 33.11 11.11 5.30
C ASN A 8 31.95 10.59 4.41
N CYS A 9 31.07 9.73 4.94
CA CYS A 9 29.90 9.24 4.24
C CYS A 9 28.72 10.23 4.29
N VAL A 10 28.72 11.18 5.23
CA VAL A 10 27.63 12.17 5.36
C VAL A 10 27.85 13.27 4.33
N LYS A 11 26.89 13.46 3.42
CA LYS A 11 26.92 14.51 2.37
C LYS A 11 26.19 15.77 2.81
N SER A 12 25.09 15.62 3.51
CA SER A 12 24.34 16.72 4.11
C SER A 12 23.57 16.21 5.31
N ALA A 13 23.30 17.11 6.25
CA ALA A 13 22.36 16.91 7.35
C ALA A 13 21.65 18.25 7.58
N GLN A 14 20.34 18.27 7.42
CA GLN A 14 19.53 19.49 7.52
C GLN A 14 18.29 19.21 8.36
N THR A 15 17.92 20.17 9.18
CA THR A 15 16.67 20.17 9.92
C THR A 15 15.61 20.87 9.09
N TYR A 16 14.40 20.33 9.04
CA TYR A 16 13.27 20.91 8.32
C TYR A 16 12.24 21.46 9.31
N PRO A 17 12.44 22.69 9.83
CA PRO A 17 11.44 23.33 10.66
C PRO A 17 10.19 23.64 9.81
N GLY A 18 9.02 23.24 10.31
CA GLY A 18 7.76 23.40 9.57
C GLY A 18 7.48 22.28 8.56
N SER A 19 8.11 21.10 8.70
CA SER A 19 7.55 19.91 8.06
C SER A 19 6.14 19.68 8.60
N ASP A 20 5.20 19.28 7.74
CA ASP A 20 3.81 18.97 8.09
C ASP A 20 3.73 17.71 8.96
N VAL A 21 4.21 17.84 10.19
CA VAL A 21 4.26 16.80 11.21
C VAL A 21 3.77 17.47 12.49
N ASN A 22 2.64 16.99 13.01
CA ASN A 22 2.10 17.41 14.31
C ASN A 22 2.93 16.81 15.46
N SER A 23 4.23 17.11 15.49
CA SER A 23 5.15 16.78 16.57
C SER A 23 5.88 18.04 17.00
N ASP A 24 6.19 18.11 18.28
CA ASP A 24 7.10 19.07 18.91
C ASP A 24 8.57 18.89 18.48
N HIS A 25 8.85 17.98 17.52
CA HIS A 25 10.18 17.70 17.01
C HIS A 25 10.28 17.98 15.51
N ASN A 26 11.33 18.74 15.15
CA ASN A 26 11.67 18.96 13.74
C ASN A 26 12.41 17.74 13.18
N PRO A 27 12.00 17.19 12.03
CA PRO A 27 12.73 16.10 11.41
C PRO A 27 14.09 16.58 10.91
N VAL A 28 15.09 15.70 11.08
CA VAL A 28 16.43 15.86 10.52
C VAL A 28 16.59 14.90 9.36
N VAL A 29 16.91 15.42 8.18
CA VAL A 29 17.17 14.62 6.99
C VAL A 29 18.67 14.64 6.74
N ALA A 30 19.26 13.46 6.60
CA ALA A 30 20.66 13.30 6.26
C ALA A 30 20.83 12.54 4.95
N THR A 31 21.68 13.05 4.07
CA THR A 31 22.09 12.35 2.84
C THR A 31 23.37 11.60 3.11
N LEU A 32 23.35 10.28 2.91
CA LEU A 32 24.50 9.39 3.14
C LEU A 32 24.96 8.76 1.83
N SER A 33 26.27 8.79 1.58
CA SER A 33 26.93 8.07 0.50
C SER A 33 27.70 6.89 1.09
N CYS A 34 27.09 5.71 1.04
CA CYS A 34 27.71 4.47 1.55
C CYS A 34 27.23 3.25 0.76
N THR A 35 28.06 2.22 0.73
CA THR A 35 27.71 0.92 0.13
C THR A 35 27.18 -0.01 1.22
N LEU A 36 25.93 -0.44 1.08
CA LEU A 36 25.30 -1.37 2.02
C LEU A 36 25.49 -2.82 1.56
N LYS A 37 25.77 -3.72 2.50
CA LYS A 37 25.76 -5.15 2.23
C LYS A 37 24.33 -5.64 2.04
N LYS A 38 24.02 -6.18 0.86
CA LYS A 38 22.74 -6.87 0.64
C LYS A 38 22.70 -8.19 1.42
N ILE A 39 21.91 -8.24 2.48
CA ILE A 39 21.68 -9.49 3.20
C ILE A 39 20.75 -10.36 2.34
N LYS A 40 21.26 -11.50 1.85
CA LYS A 40 20.43 -12.50 1.17
C LYS A 40 19.47 -13.09 2.22
N ARG A 41 18.16 -12.92 2.03
CA ARG A 41 17.16 -13.65 2.84
C ARG A 41 17.47 -15.15 2.70
N LYS A 42 17.65 -15.85 3.83
CA LYS A 42 17.76 -17.31 3.82
C LYS A 42 16.47 -17.83 3.18
N ARG A 43 16.61 -18.53 2.07
CA ARG A 43 15.48 -19.21 1.42
C ARG A 43 14.98 -20.29 2.38
N LEU A 44 13.80 -20.10 2.98
CA LEU A 44 13.11 -21.09 3.81
C LEU A 44 12.51 -22.24 2.98
N PHE A 45 13.06 -22.54 1.79
CA PHE A 45 12.54 -23.63 0.97
C PHE A 45 12.93 -24.97 1.61
N SER A 46 12.07 -25.42 2.53
CA SER A 46 11.77 -26.84 2.69
C SER A 46 11.37 -27.34 1.31
N ARG A 47 12.29 -27.97 0.59
CA ARG A 47 11.92 -28.72 -0.61
C ARG A 47 10.97 -29.81 -0.14
N VAL A 48 9.69 -29.69 -0.51
CA VAL A 48 8.71 -30.72 -0.23
C VAL A 48 9.20 -32.01 -0.89
N ASP A 49 9.40 -33.06 -0.11
CA ASP A 49 9.84 -34.35 -0.65
C ASP A 49 8.66 -35.04 -1.36
N ILE A 50 8.62 -34.88 -2.68
CA ILE A 50 7.61 -35.45 -3.57
C ILE A 50 7.60 -36.99 -3.50
N ARG A 51 8.70 -37.64 -3.07
CA ARG A 51 8.76 -39.11 -2.96
C ARG A 51 7.82 -39.63 -1.88
N ARG A 52 7.54 -38.84 -0.84
CA ARG A 52 6.61 -39.22 0.24
C ARG A 52 5.19 -39.45 -0.26
N ILE A 53 4.77 -38.78 -1.32
CA ILE A 53 3.45 -38.95 -1.95
C ILE A 53 3.29 -40.34 -2.57
N LYS A 54 4.38 -41.03 -2.93
CA LYS A 54 4.33 -42.38 -3.49
C LYS A 54 4.01 -43.45 -2.44
N THR A 55 4.15 -43.14 -1.16
CA THR A 55 3.79 -44.08 -0.09
C THR A 55 2.27 -44.27 -0.04
N MET A 56 1.81 -45.52 0.00
CA MET A 56 0.38 -45.86 0.09
C MET A 56 -0.41 -45.04 1.14
N PRO A 57 0.05 -44.87 2.39
CA PRO A 57 -0.69 -44.10 3.38
C PRO A 57 -0.82 -42.62 3.01
N THR A 58 0.26 -42.00 2.51
CA THR A 58 0.25 -40.59 2.13
C THR A 58 -0.60 -40.37 0.88
N LYS A 59 -0.54 -41.30 -0.07
CA LYS A 59 -1.35 -41.27 -1.30
C LYS A 59 -2.84 -41.34 -0.98
N ALA A 60 -3.25 -42.21 -0.06
CA ALA A 60 -4.65 -42.34 0.36
C ALA A 60 -5.16 -41.04 1.01
N LEU A 61 -4.38 -40.45 1.93
CA LEU A 61 -4.73 -39.17 2.58
C LEU A 61 -4.88 -38.04 1.56
N VAL A 62 -3.91 -37.88 0.66
CA VAL A 62 -3.93 -36.85 -0.38
C VAL A 62 -5.12 -37.07 -1.33
N SER A 63 -5.37 -38.31 -1.75
CA SER A 63 -6.51 -38.64 -2.62
C SER A 63 -7.84 -38.31 -1.96
N ASN A 64 -7.99 -38.61 -0.67
CA ASN A 64 -9.22 -38.31 0.08
C ASN A 64 -9.46 -36.80 0.16
N GLU A 65 -8.43 -36.02 0.47
CA GLU A 65 -8.55 -34.56 0.59
C GLU A 65 -8.84 -33.89 -0.76
N ILE A 66 -8.19 -34.36 -1.83
CA ILE A 66 -8.47 -33.88 -3.20
C ILE A 66 -9.92 -34.19 -3.60
N ASN A 67 -10.39 -35.41 -3.33
CA ASN A 67 -11.75 -35.83 -3.66
C ASN A 67 -12.79 -35.07 -2.84
N LYS A 68 -12.50 -34.80 -1.56
CA LYS A 68 -13.32 -33.97 -0.69
C LYS A 68 -13.44 -32.55 -1.25
N TRP A 69 -12.31 -31.92 -1.56
CA TRP A 69 -12.27 -30.58 -2.17
C TRP A 69 -13.01 -30.53 -3.51
N ALA A 70 -12.82 -31.52 -4.37
CA ALA A 70 -13.51 -31.60 -5.66
C ALA A 70 -15.04 -31.74 -5.49
N SER A 71 -15.48 -32.48 -4.48
CA SER A 71 -16.90 -32.63 -4.14
C SER A 71 -17.49 -31.31 -3.62
N GLU A 72 -16.75 -30.58 -2.79
CA GLU A 72 -17.15 -29.25 -2.32
C GLU A 72 -17.19 -28.23 -3.46
N ALA A 73 -16.23 -28.27 -4.39
CA ALA A 73 -16.19 -27.40 -5.55
C ALA A 73 -17.40 -27.62 -6.47
N LYS A 74 -17.82 -28.88 -6.67
CA LYS A 74 -19.03 -29.22 -7.45
C LYS A 74 -20.33 -28.75 -6.80
N ARG A 75 -20.37 -28.66 -5.47
CA ARG A 75 -21.55 -28.16 -4.73
C ARG A 75 -21.71 -26.64 -4.80
N ARG A 76 -20.63 -25.91 -5.12
CA ARG A 76 -20.72 -24.46 -5.29
C ARG A 76 -21.57 -24.17 -6.53
N PRO A 77 -22.50 -23.21 -6.47
CA PRO A 77 -23.23 -22.79 -7.66
C PRO A 77 -22.22 -22.35 -8.73
N PRO A 78 -22.51 -22.58 -10.02
CA PRO A 78 -21.66 -22.10 -11.10
C PRO A 78 -21.52 -20.58 -10.99
N GLN A 79 -20.38 -20.14 -10.46
CA GLN A 79 -20.00 -18.74 -10.50
C GLN A 79 -19.60 -18.42 -11.93
N SER A 80 -20.15 -17.33 -12.47
CA SER A 80 -19.68 -16.85 -13.76
C SER A 80 -18.18 -16.55 -13.65
N VAL A 81 -17.45 -16.67 -14.75
CA VAL A 81 -16.03 -16.28 -14.78
C VAL A 81 -15.89 -14.83 -14.26
N GLN A 82 -16.85 -13.97 -14.59
CA GLN A 82 -16.96 -12.59 -14.12
C GLN A 82 -17.07 -12.49 -12.58
N ASP A 83 -17.78 -13.39 -11.90
CA ASP A 83 -17.90 -13.40 -10.43
C ASP A 83 -16.60 -13.82 -9.73
N ASN A 84 -15.84 -14.73 -10.33
CA ASN A 84 -14.54 -15.15 -9.82
C ASN A 84 -13.48 -14.06 -9.97
N TRP A 85 -13.52 -13.29 -11.06
CA TRP A 85 -12.61 -12.18 -11.30
C TRP A 85 -12.95 -10.93 -10.47
N ARG A 86 -14.20 -10.81 -9.97
CA ARG A 86 -14.61 -9.73 -9.06
C ARG A 86 -14.09 -9.87 -7.62
N LYS A 87 -13.62 -11.04 -7.20
CA LYS A 87 -13.17 -11.34 -5.83
C LYS A 87 -11.64 -11.34 -5.75
N PRO A 88 -10.97 -10.17 -5.89
CA PRO A 88 -10.63 -9.39 -4.68
C PRO A 88 -10.55 -7.85 -4.88
N TYR A 89 -11.11 -7.29 -5.95
CA TYR A 89 -10.98 -5.84 -6.24
C TYR A 89 -12.28 -5.04 -6.12
N CYS A 90 -13.42 -5.65 -5.76
CA CYS A 90 -14.73 -5.02 -5.95
C CYS A 90 -15.54 -4.76 -4.65
N THR A 91 -14.98 -4.95 -3.45
CA THR A 91 -15.74 -4.70 -2.20
C THR A 91 -15.13 -3.58 -1.36
N GLN A 92 -14.70 -2.50 -2.02
CA GLN A 92 -14.39 -1.17 -1.45
C GLN A 92 -13.98 -0.23 -2.59
N LEU A 93 -14.79 -0.10 -3.64
CA LEU A 93 -14.79 1.16 -4.39
C LEU A 93 -15.77 2.05 -3.65
N ASP A 94 -15.28 2.58 -2.53
CA ASP A 94 -16.01 3.52 -1.71
C ASP A 94 -16.38 4.73 -2.58
N SER A 95 -17.51 5.36 -2.30
CA SER A 95 -18.00 6.59 -2.97
C SER A 95 -16.93 7.69 -3.10
N GLU A 96 -15.89 7.63 -2.25
CA GLU A 96 -14.72 8.50 -2.28
C GLU A 96 -13.87 8.33 -3.55
N THR A 97 -13.80 7.13 -4.14
CA THR A 97 -13.01 6.88 -5.36
C THR A 97 -13.62 7.59 -6.56
N ASP A 98 -14.94 7.55 -6.74
CA ASP A 98 -15.63 8.25 -7.84
C ASP A 98 -15.54 9.77 -7.69
N ARG A 99 -15.56 10.27 -6.45
CA ARG A 99 -15.33 11.69 -6.14
C ARG A 99 -13.93 12.12 -6.57
N ILE A 100 -12.90 11.33 -6.26
CA ILE A 100 -11.51 11.61 -6.66
C ILE A 100 -11.37 11.62 -8.19
N TYR A 101 -11.99 10.66 -8.88
CA TYR A 101 -11.96 10.62 -10.34
C TYR A 101 -12.59 11.86 -10.99
N GLN A 102 -13.76 12.30 -10.51
CA GLN A 102 -14.42 13.52 -10.99
C GLN A 102 -13.57 14.78 -10.72
N LEU A 103 -12.87 14.82 -9.59
CA LEU A 103 -11.99 15.94 -9.23
C LEU A 103 -10.75 15.98 -10.15
N MET A 104 -10.14 14.83 -10.43
CA MET A 104 -9.04 14.71 -11.37
C MET A 104 -9.42 15.11 -12.80
N GLU A 105 -10.65 14.82 -13.21
CA GLU A 105 -11.16 15.18 -14.53
C GLU A 105 -11.42 16.69 -14.65
N LYS A 106 -11.99 17.31 -13.62
CA LYS A 106 -12.09 18.78 -13.53
C LYS A 106 -10.73 19.47 -13.53
N ARG A 107 -9.71 18.93 -12.84
CA ARG A 107 -8.35 19.49 -12.91
C ARG A 107 -7.77 19.42 -14.31
N ARG A 108 -8.02 18.33 -15.04
CA ARG A 108 -7.54 18.17 -16.42
C ARG A 108 -8.17 19.19 -17.38
N SER A 109 -9.44 19.56 -17.21
CA SER A 109 -10.11 20.55 -18.08
C SER A 109 -9.56 21.97 -17.90
N TYR A 110 -9.08 22.33 -16.71
CA TYR A 110 -8.56 23.67 -16.42
C TYR A 110 -7.04 23.81 -16.53
N LYS A 111 -6.28 22.71 -16.56
CA LYS A 111 -4.80 22.70 -16.50
C LYS A 111 -4.11 23.58 -17.54
N ASN A 112 -4.71 23.74 -18.72
CA ASN A 112 -4.17 24.53 -19.82
C ASN A 112 -5.09 25.70 -20.23
N THR A 113 -6.18 25.93 -19.48
CA THR A 113 -7.23 26.88 -19.84
C THR A 113 -7.31 28.02 -18.83
N ASP A 114 -7.34 27.70 -17.53
CA ASP A 114 -7.45 28.69 -16.46
C ASP A 114 -6.67 28.23 -15.22
N GLN A 115 -5.55 28.92 -14.98
CA GLN A 115 -4.64 28.62 -13.89
C GLN A 115 -5.26 28.93 -12.51
N VAL A 116 -6.16 29.89 -12.41
CA VAL A 116 -6.80 30.29 -11.15
C VAL A 116 -7.79 29.22 -10.71
N CYS A 117 -8.63 28.76 -11.64
CA CYS A 117 -9.56 27.65 -11.39
C CYS A 117 -8.83 26.33 -11.09
N TYR A 118 -7.74 26.03 -11.81
CA TYR A 118 -6.91 24.85 -11.51
C TYR A 118 -6.36 24.89 -10.07
N ASN A 119 -5.80 26.03 -9.68
CA ASN A 119 -5.23 26.20 -8.34
C ASN A 119 -6.31 26.10 -7.23
N LYS A 120 -7.53 26.56 -7.50
CA LYS A 120 -8.68 26.44 -6.57
C LYS A 120 -9.03 24.98 -6.27
N TYR A 121 -9.30 24.18 -7.30
CA TYR A 121 -9.65 22.76 -7.14
C TYR A 121 -8.48 21.90 -6.65
N ASN A 122 -7.25 22.36 -6.88
CA ASN A 122 -6.06 21.72 -6.30
C ASN A 122 -5.94 21.98 -4.79
N LYS A 123 -6.49 23.10 -4.29
CA LYS A 123 -6.50 23.46 -2.87
C LYS A 123 -7.64 22.80 -2.09
N GLU A 124 -8.81 22.61 -2.70
CA GLU A 124 -10.00 22.02 -2.04
C GLU A 124 -9.75 20.61 -1.46
N GLU A 125 -8.86 19.80 -2.05
CA GLU A 125 -8.48 18.49 -1.48
C GLU A 125 -7.72 18.57 -0.15
N MET A 126 -6.99 19.66 0.10
CA MET A 126 -6.24 19.83 1.35
C MET A 126 -7.15 20.19 2.52
N CYS A 127 -8.32 20.78 2.28
CA CYS A 127 -9.27 21.12 3.35
C CYS A 127 -10.20 19.94 3.70
N ASP A 128 -10.65 19.17 2.70
CA ASP A 128 -11.62 18.09 2.94
C ASP A 128 -11.00 16.84 3.58
N LEU A 129 -9.70 16.57 3.35
CA LEU A 129 -8.97 15.52 4.07
C LEU A 129 -8.81 15.83 5.56
N HIS A 130 -8.76 17.12 5.95
CA HIS A 130 -8.69 17.53 7.35
C HIS A 130 -10.03 17.40 8.08
N ASN A 131 -11.16 17.59 7.39
CA ASN A 131 -12.49 17.54 8.00
C ASN A 131 -13.01 16.11 8.25
N ASN A 132 -12.62 15.12 7.45
CA ASN A 132 -13.04 13.72 7.64
C ASN A 132 -12.23 12.97 8.73
N LEU A 133 -11.15 13.57 9.25
CA LEU A 133 -10.37 13.05 10.39
C LEU A 133 -10.84 13.59 11.76
N GLY A 134 -11.97 14.32 11.80
CA GLY A 134 -12.63 14.68 13.05
C GLY A 134 -11.82 15.60 13.96
N ILE A 135 -10.94 16.44 13.42
CA ILE A 135 -10.23 17.44 14.22
C ILE A 135 -11.07 18.72 14.23
N ALA A 136 -12.03 18.76 15.15
CA ALA A 136 -12.72 19.99 15.51
C ALA A 136 -11.71 20.95 16.17
N THR A 137 -11.17 21.90 15.42
CA THR A 137 -10.53 23.07 16.02
C THR A 137 -11.62 24.03 16.47
N SER A 138 -11.92 24.02 17.77
CA SER A 138 -12.61 25.12 18.43
C SER A 138 -11.81 26.39 18.20
N VAL A 139 -12.33 27.28 17.37
CA VAL A 139 -11.83 28.65 17.26
C VAL A 139 -12.23 29.36 18.55
N ASN A 140 -11.25 29.70 19.38
CA ASN A 140 -11.39 30.71 20.42
C ASN A 140 -10.20 31.67 20.33
N MET A 141 -10.57 32.91 19.96
CA MET A 141 -9.83 34.18 19.90
C MET A 141 -8.67 34.28 18.90
#